data_AF-A0A6G8CJL4-F1
#
_entry.id   AF-A0A6G8CJL4-F1
#
_cell.length_a   1.000
_cell.length_b   1.000
_cell.length_c   1.000
_cell.angle_alpha   90.00
_cell.angle_beta   90.00
_cell.angle_gamma   90.00
#
_symmetry.space_group_name_H-M   'P 1'
#
loop_
_entity.id
_entity.type
_entity.pdbx_description
1 polymer ?
#
loop_
_entity_poly.entity_id
_entity_poly.type
_entity_poly.pdbx_seq_one_letter_code
_entity_poly.pdbx_strand_id
1 'polypeptide(L)' 'MKDWNVWVSREGCGVVIGTVSEENESLARCAALSRYAVAEEELASGAVPSMRCAILPDEDFGVSPA' A
#
# COMPACT_ATOMS: atom_id res chain seq x y z
N MET A 1 -5.20 -12.82 -14.01
CA MET A 1 -4.66 -12.06 -12.86
C MET A 1 -3.15 -12.16 -12.84
N LYS A 2 -2.47 -11.10 -12.42
CA LYS A 2 -1.02 -11.02 -12.20
C LYS A 2 -0.79 -10.50 -10.80
N ASP A 3 0.33 -10.88 -10.20
CA ASP A 3 0.71 -10.36 -8.89
C ASP A 3 1.48 -9.05 -9.05
N TRP A 4 1.17 -8.11 -8.16
CA TRP A 4 1.75 -6.78 -8.12
C TRP A 4 2.28 -6.51 -6.73
N ASN A 5 3.57 -6.15 -6.64
CA ASN A 5 4.15 -5.58 -5.43
C ASN A 5 3.52 -4.22 -5.16
N VAL A 6 3.12 -3.97 -3.92
CA VAL A 6 2.73 -2.65 -3.42
C VAL A 6 3.91 -2.09 -2.66
N TRP A 7 4.33 -0.88 -3.03
CA TRP A 7 5.46 -0.20 -2.40
C TRP A 7 5.11 1.22 -1.99
N VAL A 8 5.77 1.70 -0.94
CA VAL A 8 5.67 3.08 -0.44
C VAL A 8 7.05 3.72 -0.38
N SER A 9 7.10 5.04 -0.47
CA SER A 9 8.33 5.82 -0.27
C SER A 9 8.49 6.19 1.21
N ARG A 10 9.45 5.54 1.88
CA ARG A 10 9.80 5.78 3.30
C ARG A 10 11.22 6.28 3.42
N GLU A 11 11.39 7.46 4.02
CA GLU A 11 12.72 8.07 4.23
C GLU A 11 13.54 8.14 2.92
N GLY A 12 12.88 8.33 1.78
CA GLY A 12 13.50 8.36 0.45
C GLY A 12 13.81 6.99 -0.18
N CYS A 13 13.41 5.89 0.47
CA CYS A 13 13.56 4.52 -0.03
C CYS A 13 12.20 3.90 -0.38
N GLY A 14 12.13 3.21 -1.53
CA GLY A 14 10.97 2.38 -1.87
C GLY A 14 10.96 1.10 -1.04
N VAL A 15 9.90 0.86 -0.26
CA VAL A 15 9.72 -0.32 0.58
C VAL A 15 8.49 -1.09 0.14
N VAL A 16 8.64 -2.38 -0.17
CA VAL A 16 7.51 -3.27 -0.47
C VAL A 16 6.78 -3.62 0.81
N ILE A 17 5.47 -3.37 0.83
CA ILE A 17 4.60 -3.57 2.01
C ILE A 17 3.64 -4.75 1.86
N GLY A 18 3.54 -5.30 0.65
CA GLY A 18 2.68 -6.44 0.35
C GLY A 18 2.49 -6.65 -1.15
N THR A 19 1.50 -7.47 -1.50
CA THR A 19 1.13 -7.78 -2.87
C THR A 19 -0.38 -7.80 -3.06
N VAL A 20 -0.83 -7.50 -4.28
CA VAL A 20 -2.22 -7.65 -4.74
C VAL A 20 -2.26 -8.42 -6.06
N SER A 21 -3.32 -9.16 -6.31
CA SER A 21 -3.50 -9.93 -7.55
C SER A 21 -4.58 -9.30 -8.41
N GLU A 22 -4.18 -8.62 -9.48
CA GLU A 22 -5.08 -7.84 -10.33
C GLU A 22 -4.71 -7.95 -11.81
N GLU A 23 -5.63 -7.57 -12.70
CA GLU A 23 -5.43 -7.76 -14.15
C GLU A 23 -4.49 -6.73 -14.78
N ASN A 24 -4.51 -5.50 -14.27
CA ASN A 24 -3.73 -4.37 -14.78
C ASN A 24 -3.31 -3.43 -13.63
N GLU A 25 -2.41 -2.50 -13.95
CA GLU A 25 -1.82 -1.58 -12.98
C GLU A 25 -2.88 -0.70 -12.29
N SER A 26 -3.85 -0.18 -13.03
CA SER A 26 -4.90 0.68 -12.48
C SER A 26 -5.75 -0.06 -11.44
N LEU A 27 -6.13 -1.30 -11.72
CA LEU A 27 -6.84 -2.14 -10.75
C LEU A 27 -5.96 -2.50 -9.55
N ALA A 28 -4.68 -2.81 -9.79
CA ALA A 28 -3.72 -3.06 -8.71
C ALA A 28 -3.57 -1.86 -7.77
N ARG A 29 -3.54 -0.63 -8.29
CA ARG A 29 -3.50 0.60 -7.46
C ARG A 29 -4.78 0.76 -6.62
N CYS A 30 -5.95 0.52 -7.21
CA CYS A 30 -7.22 0.57 -6.47
C CYS A 30 -7.27 -0.50 -5.36
N ALA A 31 -6.88 -1.73 -5.67
CA ALA A 31 -6.81 -2.83 -4.70
C ALA A 31 -5.79 -2.53 -3.59
N ALA A 32 -4.65 -1.95 -3.93
CA ALA A 32 -3.63 -1.53 -2.97
C ALA A 32 -4.18 -0.50 -1.98
N LEU A 33 -4.86 0.55 -2.46
CA LEU A 33 -5.49 1.54 -1.59
C LEU A 33 -6.57 0.90 -0.71
N SER A 34 -7.44 0.08 -1.28
CA SER A 34 -8.52 -0.58 -0.52
C SER A 34 -7.99 -1.49 0.59
N ARG A 35 -6.78 -2.04 0.45
CA ARG A 35 -6.23 -3.05 1.36
C ARG A 35 -5.22 -2.48 2.36
N TYR A 36 -4.43 -1.50 1.92
CA TYR A 36 -3.27 -1.02 2.66
C TYR A 36 -3.36 0.46 3.05
N ALA A 37 -4.24 1.26 2.44
CA ALA A 37 -4.41 2.65 2.87
C ALA A 37 -5.05 2.67 4.26
N VAL A 38 -4.48 3.50 5.12
CA VAL A 38 -4.96 3.72 6.47
C VAL A 38 -5.37 5.17 6.60
N ALA A 39 -6.57 5.42 7.12
CA ALA A 39 -7.03 6.77 7.39
C ALA A 39 -6.40 7.33 8.67
N GLU A 40 -6.23 8.65 8.76
CA GLU A 40 -5.67 9.33 9.94
C GLU A 40 -6.41 8.94 11.24
N GLU A 41 -7.72 8.75 11.14
CA GLU A 41 -8.61 8.32 12.23
C GLU A 41 -8.30 6.90 12.74
N GLU A 42 -7.96 5.97 11.85
CA GLU A 42 -7.57 4.60 12.21
C GLU A 42 -6.20 4.59 12.90
N LEU A 43 -5.28 5.44 12.41
CA LEU A 43 -3.97 5.66 13.01
C LEU A 43 -4.08 6.19 14.45
N ALA A 44 -4.95 7.17 14.66
CA ALA A 44 -5.22 7.77 15.97
C ALA A 44 -5.88 6.78 16.97
N SER A 45 -6.66 5.83 16.47
CA SER A 45 -7.33 4.82 17.29
C SER A 45 -6.40 3.69 17.77
N GLY A 46 -5.19 3.59 17.21
CA GLY A 46 -4.25 2.49 17.48
C GLY A 46 -4.67 1.14 16.90
N ALA A 47 -5.75 1.09 16.11
CA ALA A 47 -6.27 -0.12 15.47
C ALA A 47 -5.63 -0.43 14.12
N VAL A 48 -4.40 0.02 13.88
CA VAL A 48 -3.75 -0.14 12.58
C VAL A 48 -3.10 -1.52 12.43
N PRO A 49 -3.20 -2.14 11.23
CA PRO A 49 -2.25 -3.19 10.86
C PRO A 49 -0.85 -2.61 11.05
N SER A 50 0.11 -3.43 11.49
CA SER A 50 1.50 -3.00 11.74
C SER A 50 1.92 -1.93 10.73
N MET A 51 2.25 -0.71 11.17
CA MET A 51 2.57 0.44 10.29
C MET A 51 3.50 0.07 9.12
N ARG A 52 4.36 -0.93 9.32
CA ARG A 52 5.23 -1.51 8.30
C ARG A 52 4.51 -1.97 7.03
N CYS A 53 3.24 -2.34 7.10
CA CYS A 53 2.44 -2.88 6.01
C CYS A 53 1.32 -1.93 5.53
N ALA A 54 1.36 -0.65 5.90
CA ALA A 54 0.35 0.35 5.56
C ALA A 54 0.87 1.40 4.57
N ILE A 55 -0.04 2.02 3.82
CA ILE A 55 0.16 3.25 3.07
C ILE A 55 -0.34 4.39 3.95
N LEU A 56 0.56 5.26 4.39
CA LEU A 56 0.20 6.43 5.20
C LEU A 56 -0.31 7.59 4.31
N PRO A 57 -1.15 8.49 4.82
CA PRO A 57 -1.71 9.60 4.04
C PRO A 57 -0.68 10.53 3.40
N ASP A 58 0.49 10.65 4.00
CA ASP A 58 1.62 11.48 3.60
C ASP A 58 2.69 10.73 2.77
N GLU A 59 2.55 9.41 2.59
CA GLU A 59 3.45 8.60 1.79
C GLU A 59 3.04 8.59 0.31
N ASP A 60 4.03 8.69 -0.58
CA ASP A 60 3.82 8.31 -1.98
C ASP A 60 3.84 6.78 -2.11
N PHE A 61 2.99 6.24 -2.97
CA PHE A 61 2.88 4.80 -3.18
C PHE A 61 2.76 4.44 -4.65
N GLY A 62 3.16 3.22 -4.97
CA GLY A 62 2.99 2.66 -6.30
C GLY A 62 2.82 1.15 -6.27
N VAL A 63 2.61 0.61 -7.47
CA VAL A 63 2.60 -0.82 -7.70
C VAL A 63 3.57 -1.17 -8.82
N SER A 64 4.15 -2.36 -8.77
CA SER A 64 4.99 -2.90 -9.83
C SER A 64 4.71 -4.39 -10.01
N PRO A 65 4.99 -5.01 -11.16
CA PRO A 65 4.95 -6.47 -11.28
C PRO A 65 5.76 -7.15 -10.17
N ALA A 66 5.22 -8.25 -9.64
CA ALA A 66 5.86 -9.04 -8.58
C ALA A 66 7.08 -9.84 -9.06
#